data_AF-A0AAN6LGI0-F1
#
_entry.id   AF-A0AAN6LGI0-F1
#
_cell.length_a   1.000
_cell.length_b   1.000
_cell.length_c   1.000
_cell.angle_alpha   90.00
_cell.angle_beta   90.00
_cell.angle_gamma   90.00
#
_symmetry.space_group_name_H-M   'P 1'
#
loop_
_entity.id
_entity.type
_entity.pdbx_description
1 polymer ?
#
loop_
_entity_poly.entity_id
_entity_poly.type
_entity_poly.pdbx_seq_one_letter_code
_entity_poly.pdbx_strand_id
1 'polypeptide(L)'
;MQFWQTSLLLAVAGAGTLTSALPRNNNPLTARSECPAGTSYYACYQSKFYGCCSVDACAATNGCPDDTTTPPPTTCTPGQKTRVFLPEMKVVYDGTAQPTIGKDIYLEPEAGQQLTFKLPADAKKCDFGWSVPEERQFTVSGNGLTKVERVEADGSLSEVGGADFTNWPQVQGAHNHSVGFDEECAEEMTYRTSLREEGEVAMVQNEETGWFIEYTC
;
A
#
# COMPACT_ATOMS: atom_id res chain seq x y z
N MET A 1 9.03 27.24 -82.48
CA MET A 1 8.90 25.78 -82.27
C MET A 1 9.76 25.50 -81.05
N GLN A 2 9.24 25.28 -79.85
CA GLN A 2 8.28 24.27 -79.41
C GLN A 2 7.49 24.83 -78.22
N PHE A 3 6.18 24.64 -78.25
CA PHE A 3 5.25 24.88 -77.14
C PHE A 3 5.23 23.67 -76.19
N TRP A 4 4.72 23.92 -74.97
CA TRP A 4 4.06 23.02 -73.98
C TRP A 4 4.66 23.29 -72.59
N GLN A 5 3.92 23.40 -71.48
CA GLN A 5 2.51 23.19 -71.17
C GLN A 5 2.25 23.91 -69.82
N THR A 6 1.14 24.63 -69.72
CA THR A 6 0.55 25.13 -68.48
C THR A 6 -0.12 24.01 -67.69
N SER A 7 0.06 23.97 -66.37
CA SER A 7 -0.92 23.42 -65.42
C SER A 7 -0.83 24.15 -64.09
N LEU A 8 -1.84 24.97 -63.79
CA LEU A 8 -2.24 25.36 -62.44
C LEU A 8 -2.86 24.16 -61.74
N LEU A 9 -2.49 23.92 -60.48
CA LEU A 9 -3.35 23.21 -59.52
C LEU A 9 -3.36 24.00 -58.20
N LEU A 10 -4.51 24.58 -57.90
CA LEU A 10 -4.92 24.95 -56.55
C LEU A 10 -5.20 23.66 -55.76
N ALA A 11 -4.68 23.58 -54.53
CA ALA A 11 -5.17 22.63 -53.53
C ALA A 11 -5.48 23.36 -52.22
N VAL A 12 -6.63 22.97 -51.69
CA VAL A 12 -7.47 23.58 -50.67
C VAL A 12 -6.86 23.50 -49.27
N ALA A 13 -7.24 24.47 -48.44
CA ALA A 13 -6.97 24.54 -47.00
C ALA A 13 -7.42 23.28 -46.24
N GLY A 14 -6.57 22.83 -45.32
CA GLY A 14 -6.94 21.91 -44.25
C GLY A 14 -6.19 22.30 -42.99
N ALA A 15 -6.74 23.26 -42.24
CA ALA A 15 -6.31 23.51 -40.86
C ALA A 15 -6.77 22.32 -40.00
N GLY A 16 -5.98 21.25 -40.02
CA GLY A 16 -6.12 20.14 -39.08
C GLY A 16 -5.63 20.62 -37.71
N THR A 17 -6.56 20.86 -36.80
CA THR A 17 -6.24 20.98 -35.37
C THR A 17 -5.54 19.70 -34.94
N LEU A 18 -4.25 19.80 -34.62
CA LEU A 18 -3.53 18.75 -33.90
C LEU A 18 -4.12 18.70 -32.48
N THR A 19 -5.23 17.98 -32.31
CA THR A 19 -5.53 17.39 -31.01
C THR A 19 -4.41 16.40 -30.77
N SER A 20 -3.44 16.79 -29.93
CA SER A 20 -2.55 15.86 -29.27
C SER A 20 -3.41 14.93 -28.42
N ALA A 21 -3.91 13.86 -29.04
CA ALA A 21 -4.39 12.72 -28.30
C ALA A 21 -3.20 12.24 -27.47
N LEU A 22 -3.28 12.44 -26.15
CA LEU A 22 -2.37 11.81 -25.22
C LEU A 22 -2.27 10.33 -25.61
N PRO A 23 -1.07 9.72 -25.58
CA PRO A 23 -0.95 8.30 -25.83
C PRO A 23 -1.92 7.59 -24.89
N ARG A 24 -2.91 6.92 -25.49
CA ARG A 24 -3.77 5.97 -24.80
C ARG A 24 -2.80 4.95 -24.23
N ASN A 25 -2.54 5.04 -22.93
CA ASN A 25 -1.78 4.05 -22.23
C ASN A 25 -2.58 2.75 -22.36
N ASN A 26 -2.25 1.95 -23.37
CA ASN A 26 -2.82 0.64 -23.62
C ASN A 26 -2.20 -0.39 -22.65
N ASN A 27 -1.92 0.03 -21.42
CA ASN A 27 -1.99 -0.95 -20.36
C ASN A 27 -3.47 -1.31 -20.30
N PRO A 28 -3.88 -2.53 -20.64
CA PRO A 28 -5.20 -2.96 -20.21
C PRO A 28 -5.24 -2.63 -18.72
N LEU A 29 -6.35 -2.07 -18.25
CA LEU A 29 -6.72 -2.22 -16.87
C LEU A 29 -6.80 -3.74 -16.68
N THR A 30 -5.66 -4.37 -16.40
CA THR A 30 -5.60 -5.76 -16.02
C THR A 30 -6.48 -5.76 -14.80
N ALA A 31 -7.68 -6.35 -14.93
CA ALA A 31 -8.55 -6.56 -13.81
C ALA A 31 -7.68 -7.28 -12.77
N ARG A 32 -7.23 -6.54 -11.76
CA ARG A 32 -6.52 -7.11 -10.61
C ARG A 32 -7.52 -8.10 -10.04
N SER A 33 -7.17 -9.39 -10.02
CA SER A 33 -8.00 -10.48 -9.48
C SER A 33 -8.12 -10.43 -7.95
N GLU A 34 -8.03 -9.24 -7.38
CA GLU A 34 -7.87 -8.96 -5.94
C GLU A 34 -9.20 -8.67 -5.26
N CYS A 35 -10.22 -8.40 -6.05
CA CYS A 35 -11.54 -8.05 -5.56
C CYS A 35 -12.50 -9.21 -5.81
N PRO A 36 -13.24 -9.66 -4.78
CA PRO A 36 -14.29 -10.66 -4.93
C PRO A 36 -15.24 -10.32 -6.08
N ALA A 37 -15.80 -11.34 -6.72
CA ALA A 37 -16.76 -11.15 -7.80
C ALA A 37 -17.87 -10.18 -7.38
N GLY A 38 -18.08 -9.12 -8.18
CA GLY A 38 -19.03 -8.06 -7.85
C GLY A 38 -18.42 -6.83 -7.16
N THR A 39 -17.10 -6.78 -6.98
CA THR A 39 -16.38 -5.61 -6.45
C THR A 39 -15.25 -5.16 -7.39
N SER A 40 -14.82 -3.91 -7.25
CA SER A 40 -13.70 -3.30 -7.99
C SER A 40 -12.78 -2.59 -7.03
N TYR A 41 -11.49 -2.54 -7.36
CA TYR A 41 -10.52 -1.84 -6.54
C TYR A 41 -10.61 -0.32 -6.79
N TYR A 42 -10.76 0.45 -5.73
CA TYR A 42 -10.77 1.91 -5.76
C TYR A 42 -9.64 2.50 -4.92
N ALA A 43 -9.04 3.58 -5.41
CA ALA A 43 -8.00 4.35 -4.73
C ALA A 43 -8.39 5.83 -4.73
N CYS A 44 -9.02 6.27 -3.65
CA CYS A 44 -9.79 7.51 -3.63
C CYS A 44 -9.18 8.55 -2.69
N TYR A 45 -8.67 9.63 -3.28
CA TYR A 45 -8.02 10.69 -2.51
C TYR A 45 -8.99 11.52 -1.64
N GLN A 46 -10.22 11.73 -2.12
CA GLN A 46 -11.20 12.59 -1.44
C GLN A 46 -11.89 11.86 -0.28
N SER A 47 -12.31 10.62 -0.50
CA SER A 47 -12.97 9.79 0.52
C SER A 47 -12.00 9.02 1.41
N LYS A 48 -10.69 9.11 1.14
CA LYS A 48 -9.61 8.37 1.83
C LYS A 48 -9.82 6.85 1.82
N PHE A 49 -10.57 6.34 0.84
CA PHE A 49 -10.87 4.93 0.69
C PHE A 49 -9.92 4.24 -0.28
N TYR A 50 -9.37 3.08 0.13
CA TYR A 50 -8.48 2.26 -0.68
C TYR A 50 -8.81 0.77 -0.50
N GLY A 51 -9.47 0.17 -1.47
CA GLY A 51 -9.88 -1.23 -1.35
C GLY A 51 -10.93 -1.67 -2.37
N CYS A 52 -11.36 -2.90 -2.21
CA CYS A 52 -12.40 -3.48 -3.04
C CYS A 52 -13.77 -2.97 -2.58
N CYS A 53 -14.55 -2.46 -3.51
CA CYS A 53 -15.90 -1.97 -3.25
C CYS A 53 -16.85 -2.41 -4.35
N SER A 54 -18.10 -2.71 -4.02
CA SER A 54 -19.16 -3.00 -4.99
C SER A 54 -19.65 -1.75 -5.72
N VAL A 55 -19.41 -0.57 -5.16
CA VAL A 55 -19.78 0.73 -5.74
C VAL A 55 -18.56 1.64 -5.92
N ASP A 56 -18.73 2.73 -6.67
CA ASP A 56 -17.67 3.73 -6.85
C ASP A 56 -17.38 4.48 -5.55
N ALA A 57 -16.37 3.99 -4.83
CA ALA A 57 -15.94 4.56 -3.57
C ALA A 57 -15.27 5.94 -3.71
N CYS A 58 -14.91 6.36 -4.93
CA CYS A 58 -14.31 7.66 -5.20
C CYS A 58 -15.38 8.73 -5.47
N ALA A 59 -16.57 8.32 -5.89
CA ALA A 59 -17.73 9.18 -6.03
C ALA A 59 -18.50 9.35 -4.70
N ALA A 60 -18.28 8.48 -3.71
CA ALA A 60 -18.90 8.55 -2.40
C ALA A 60 -18.13 9.49 -1.45
N THR A 61 -18.83 10.32 -0.68
CA THR A 61 -18.22 11.25 0.29
C THR A 61 -17.59 10.54 1.49
N ASN A 62 -18.08 9.36 1.84
CA ASN A 62 -17.64 8.58 3.01
C ASN A 62 -16.93 7.26 2.63
N GLY A 63 -16.48 7.11 1.38
CA GLY A 63 -15.79 5.90 0.92
C GLY A 63 -16.74 4.78 0.52
N CYS A 64 -16.28 3.53 0.59
CA CYS A 64 -17.09 2.39 0.21
C CYS A 64 -18.15 2.06 1.27
N PRO A 65 -19.43 1.89 0.92
CA PRO A 65 -20.46 1.43 1.85
C PRO A 65 -20.31 -0.05 2.23
N ASP A 66 -19.54 -0.84 1.47
CA ASP A 66 -19.15 -2.20 1.85
C ASP A 66 -17.89 -2.22 2.73
N ASP A 67 -17.30 -1.04 2.99
CA ASP A 67 -16.33 -0.89 4.07
C ASP A 67 -17.13 -1.07 5.37
N THR A 68 -17.41 -2.31 5.71
CA THR A 68 -17.36 -2.71 7.09
C THR A 68 -15.91 -2.52 7.49
N THR A 69 -15.50 -1.27 7.74
CA THR A 69 -14.38 -1.00 8.64
C THR A 69 -14.73 -1.82 9.87
N THR A 70 -14.19 -3.03 9.97
CA THR A 70 -14.35 -3.83 11.18
C THR A 70 -13.74 -2.92 12.23
N PRO A 71 -14.57 -2.34 13.13
CA PRO A 71 -14.04 -1.45 14.12
C PRO A 71 -12.90 -2.20 14.80
N PRO A 72 -11.75 -1.55 15.09
CA PRO A 72 -10.72 -2.21 15.88
C PRO A 72 -11.43 -2.84 17.08
N PRO A 73 -11.23 -4.14 17.34
CA PRO A 73 -12.07 -4.90 18.26
C PRO A 73 -12.23 -4.14 19.57
N THR A 74 -13.41 -3.58 19.85
CA THR A 74 -13.60 -2.63 20.95
C THR A 74 -13.49 -3.27 22.33
N THR A 75 -13.31 -4.58 22.39
CA THR A 75 -13.24 -5.38 23.61
C THR A 75 -12.12 -6.39 23.47
N CYS A 76 -11.19 -6.40 24.41
CA CYS A 76 -10.18 -7.44 24.51
C CYS A 76 -10.63 -8.52 25.52
N THR A 77 -10.44 -9.79 25.18
CA THR A 77 -10.69 -10.91 26.09
C THR A 77 -9.41 -11.25 26.84
N PRO A 78 -9.37 -11.19 28.19
CA PRO A 78 -8.14 -11.43 28.95
C PRO A 78 -7.46 -12.76 28.59
N GLY A 79 -6.16 -12.70 28.28
CA GLY A 79 -5.34 -13.85 27.87
C GLY A 79 -5.48 -14.26 26.40
N GLN A 80 -6.37 -13.63 25.62
CA GLN A 80 -6.48 -13.87 24.18
C GLN A 80 -5.43 -13.04 23.41
N LYS A 81 -4.70 -13.71 22.52
CA LYS A 81 -3.87 -13.06 21.50
C LYS A 81 -4.72 -12.69 20.29
N THR A 82 -4.66 -11.44 19.88
CA THR A 82 -5.40 -10.94 18.71
C THR A 82 -4.45 -10.20 17.78
N ARG A 83 -4.57 -10.45 16.48
CA ARG A 83 -3.79 -9.75 15.45
C ARG A 83 -4.62 -8.67 14.78
N VAL A 84 -4.00 -7.53 14.55
CA VAL A 84 -4.55 -6.42 13.77
C VAL A 84 -3.65 -6.22 12.55
N PHE A 85 -4.22 -6.45 11.38
CA PHE A 85 -3.62 -6.15 10.08
C PHE A 85 -4.18 -4.82 9.55
N LEU A 86 -3.80 -4.45 8.32
CA LEU A 86 -4.32 -3.27 7.61
C LEU A 86 -4.16 -1.96 8.40
N PRO A 87 -2.93 -1.59 8.80
CA PRO A 87 -2.70 -0.27 9.39
C PRO A 87 -3.10 0.85 8.43
N GLU A 88 -3.40 2.03 8.97
CA GLU A 88 -3.39 3.23 8.15
C GLU A 88 -1.97 3.48 7.66
N MET A 89 -1.80 3.68 6.35
CA MET A 89 -0.49 3.77 5.73
C MET A 89 -0.28 5.07 4.99
N LYS A 90 0.91 5.64 5.15
CA LYS A 90 1.39 6.81 4.42
C LYS A 90 2.74 6.51 3.80
N VAL A 91 2.96 7.00 2.59
CA VAL A 91 4.31 6.97 2.00
C VAL A 91 5.20 7.97 2.75
N VAL A 92 6.42 7.61 3.06
CA VAL A 92 7.42 8.50 3.68
C VAL A 92 8.52 8.74 2.65
N TYR A 93 8.65 9.98 2.19
CA TYR A 93 9.72 10.39 1.29
C TYR A 93 10.59 11.43 1.98
N ASP A 94 11.91 11.26 1.93
CA ASP A 94 12.88 12.12 2.62
C ASP A 94 12.51 12.38 4.09
N GLY A 95 12.18 11.29 4.81
CA GLY A 95 11.79 11.32 6.22
C GLY A 95 10.44 11.97 6.53
N THR A 96 9.70 12.45 5.52
CA THR A 96 8.43 13.16 5.67
C THR A 96 7.26 12.30 5.20
N ALA A 97 6.30 12.07 6.09
CA ALA A 97 5.07 11.37 5.76
C ALA A 97 4.21 12.22 4.81
N GLN A 98 3.90 11.64 3.65
CA GLN A 98 3.11 12.26 2.60
C GLN A 98 1.60 12.04 2.86
N PRO A 99 0.73 12.92 2.35
CA PRO A 99 -0.72 12.68 2.38
C PRO A 99 -1.15 11.54 1.45
N THR A 100 -0.24 11.05 0.61
CA THR A 100 -0.43 9.87 -0.23
C THR A 100 -0.56 8.64 0.66
N ILE A 101 -1.71 7.99 0.56
CA ILE A 101 -2.01 6.77 1.29
C ILE A 101 -1.54 5.59 0.43
N GLY A 102 -0.57 4.85 0.97
CA GLY A 102 -0.25 3.52 0.48
C GLY A 102 -1.23 2.51 1.09
N LYS A 103 -1.35 1.32 0.51
CA LYS A 103 -2.12 0.21 1.10
C LYS A 103 -1.25 -1.04 1.17
N ASP A 104 -0.64 -1.33 0.03
CA ASP A 104 0.33 -2.38 -0.11
C ASP A 104 1.67 -1.92 0.47
N ILE A 105 2.45 -2.89 0.91
CA ILE A 105 3.82 -2.66 1.33
C ILE A 105 4.61 -2.39 0.06
N TYR A 106 5.17 -1.19 -0.06
CA TYR A 106 6.01 -0.79 -1.16
C TYR A 106 7.17 0.02 -0.60
N LEU A 107 8.35 -0.59 -0.60
CA LEU A 107 9.58 0.01 -0.09
C LEU A 107 10.59 0.08 -1.23
N GLU A 108 11.21 1.24 -1.38
CA GLU A 108 12.24 1.54 -2.36
C GLU A 108 13.31 2.44 -1.70
N PRO A 109 14.47 2.68 -2.34
CA PRO A 109 15.61 3.30 -1.65
C PRO A 109 15.31 4.70 -1.07
N GLU A 110 14.42 5.46 -1.72
CA GLU A 110 14.09 6.83 -1.33
C GLU A 110 12.72 6.95 -0.64
N ALA A 111 11.95 5.87 -0.59
CA ALA A 111 10.61 5.87 -0.01
C ALA A 111 10.39 4.71 0.96
N GLY A 112 10.06 5.07 2.19
CA GLY A 112 9.54 4.17 3.20
C GLY A 112 8.04 4.31 3.37
N GLN A 113 7.51 3.70 4.42
CA GLN A 113 6.10 3.80 4.77
C GLN A 113 5.94 4.03 6.27
N GLN A 114 4.94 4.82 6.63
CA GLN A 114 4.48 4.98 8.01
C GLN A 114 3.20 4.18 8.18
N LEU A 115 3.16 3.34 9.21
CA LEU A 115 2.07 2.43 9.56
C LEU A 115 1.47 2.90 10.88
N THR A 116 0.15 3.10 10.94
CA THR A 116 -0.56 3.47 12.17
C THR A 116 -1.62 2.44 12.49
N PHE A 117 -1.47 1.77 13.62
CA PHE A 117 -2.40 0.76 14.13
C PHE A 117 -3.25 1.36 15.24
N LYS A 118 -4.54 1.05 15.23
CA LYS A 118 -5.47 1.37 16.31
C LYS A 118 -5.75 0.11 17.10
N LEU A 119 -5.51 0.18 18.41
CA LEU A 119 -5.64 -0.94 19.32
C LEU A 119 -6.69 -0.64 20.40
N PRO A 120 -7.24 -1.68 21.04
CA PRO A 120 -8.14 -1.49 22.17
C PRO A 120 -7.42 -0.87 23.37
N ALA A 121 -8.11 -0.04 24.14
CA ALA A 121 -7.54 0.64 25.33
C ALA A 121 -7.03 -0.33 26.42
N ASP A 122 -7.53 -1.56 26.42
CA ASP A 122 -7.15 -2.61 27.36
C ASP A 122 -6.04 -3.54 26.82
N ALA A 123 -5.52 -3.30 25.62
CA ALA A 123 -4.32 -3.96 25.12
C ALA A 123 -3.10 -3.59 25.98
N LYS A 124 -2.28 -4.58 26.34
CA LYS A 124 -1.13 -4.37 27.25
C LYS A 124 0.22 -4.70 26.64
N LYS A 125 0.33 -5.90 26.06
CA LYS A 125 1.58 -6.40 25.44
C LYS A 125 1.39 -6.48 23.94
N CYS A 126 2.27 -5.84 23.19
CA CYS A 126 2.23 -5.72 21.75
C CYS A 126 3.48 -6.32 21.13
N ASP A 127 3.29 -7.23 20.18
CA ASP A 127 4.33 -7.78 19.32
C ASP A 127 4.10 -7.27 17.89
N PHE A 128 5.10 -6.63 17.29
CA PHE A 128 5.05 -6.18 15.90
C PHE A 128 5.65 -7.26 14.99
N GLY A 129 4.98 -7.58 13.89
CA GLY A 129 5.44 -8.62 12.99
C GLY A 129 4.87 -8.49 11.57
N TRP A 130 5.22 -9.46 10.74
CA TRP A 130 4.65 -9.62 9.40
C TRP A 130 4.31 -11.07 9.11
N SER A 131 3.27 -11.26 8.29
CA SER A 131 2.84 -12.59 7.86
C SER A 131 2.52 -12.60 6.39
N VAL A 132 2.67 -13.78 5.79
CA VAL A 132 2.25 -14.05 4.42
C VAL A 132 1.74 -15.48 4.31
N PRO A 133 0.57 -15.71 3.70
CA PRO A 133 0.05 -17.05 3.44
C PRO A 133 0.87 -17.76 2.34
N GLU A 134 0.49 -18.98 1.97
CA GLU A 134 1.13 -19.72 0.87
C GLU A 134 0.82 -19.12 -0.51
N GLU A 135 -0.37 -18.59 -0.73
CA GLU A 135 -0.73 -17.87 -1.95
C GLU A 135 -0.65 -16.38 -1.72
N ARG A 136 0.24 -15.69 -2.42
CA ARG A 136 0.55 -14.28 -2.15
C ARG A 136 1.07 -13.55 -3.38
N GLN A 137 0.91 -12.23 -3.37
CA GLN A 137 1.61 -11.32 -4.26
C GLN A 137 2.73 -10.63 -3.47
N PHE A 138 3.94 -11.13 -3.64
CA PHE A 138 5.12 -10.64 -2.92
C PHE A 138 6.34 -10.76 -3.82
N THR A 139 6.93 -9.62 -4.19
CA THR A 139 8.13 -9.54 -5.00
C THR A 139 9.21 -8.75 -4.28
N VAL A 140 10.46 -9.18 -4.45
CA VAL A 140 11.64 -8.45 -3.99
C VAL A 140 12.65 -8.38 -5.13
N SER A 141 13.28 -7.22 -5.28
CA SER A 141 14.38 -6.99 -6.21
C SER A 141 15.54 -6.37 -5.43
N GLY A 142 16.76 -6.86 -5.63
CA GLY A 142 17.92 -6.41 -4.85
C GLY A 142 17.84 -6.84 -3.39
N ASN A 143 18.03 -5.90 -2.47
CA ASN A 143 18.00 -6.13 -1.03
C ASN A 143 16.56 -6.02 -0.46
N GLY A 144 16.14 -6.96 0.40
CA GLY A 144 14.84 -6.93 1.07
C GLY A 144 14.91 -6.65 2.57
N LEU A 145 16.08 -6.30 3.10
CA LEU A 145 16.29 -6.04 4.53
C LEU A 145 15.70 -4.68 4.90
N THR A 146 14.61 -4.75 5.64
CA THR A 146 13.85 -3.61 6.13
C THR A 146 14.32 -3.21 7.52
N LYS A 147 14.42 -1.91 7.76
CA LYS A 147 14.50 -1.30 9.09
C LYS A 147 13.09 -0.93 9.55
N VAL A 148 12.78 -1.22 10.81
CA VAL A 148 11.52 -0.83 11.44
C VAL A 148 11.83 0.03 12.66
N GLU A 149 11.22 1.22 12.69
CA GLU A 149 11.36 2.20 13.76
C GLU A 149 9.97 2.54 14.32
N ARG A 150 9.84 2.67 15.63
CA ARG A 150 8.63 3.20 16.27
C ARG A 150 8.69 4.72 16.29
N VAL A 151 7.55 5.35 16.02
CA VAL A 151 7.38 6.80 16.11
C VAL A 151 6.86 7.12 17.50
N GLU A 152 7.69 7.77 18.30
CA GLU A 152 7.35 8.15 19.67
C GLU A 152 6.43 9.38 19.71
N ALA A 153 5.83 9.65 20.88
CA ALA A 153 4.89 10.76 21.06
C ALA A 153 5.51 12.15 20.77
N ASP A 154 6.82 12.29 20.90
CA ASP A 154 7.56 13.51 20.57
C ASP A 154 8.00 13.58 19.09
N GLY A 155 7.65 12.56 18.29
CA GLY A 155 8.02 12.41 16.89
C GLY A 155 9.41 11.82 16.66
N SER A 156 10.16 11.47 17.72
CA SER A 156 11.43 10.77 17.59
C SER A 156 11.23 9.33 17.09
N LEU A 157 12.30 8.77 16.52
CA LEU A 157 12.31 7.41 15.98
C LEU A 157 13.18 6.51 16.84
N SER A 158 12.63 5.38 17.28
CA SER A 158 13.34 4.34 18.03
C SER A 158 13.37 3.04 17.21
N GLU A 159 14.55 2.50 16.92
CA GLU A 159 14.63 1.25 16.14
C GLU A 159 14.10 0.08 16.97
N VAL A 160 13.07 -0.61 16.44
CA VAL A 160 12.47 -1.79 17.07
C VAL A 160 12.99 -3.10 16.48
N GLY A 161 13.45 -3.06 15.22
CA GLY A 161 14.07 -4.23 14.58
C GLY A 161 14.16 -4.14 13.07
N GLY A 162 14.09 -5.30 12.42
CA GLY A 162 14.05 -5.41 10.97
C GLY A 162 13.37 -6.68 10.48
N ALA A 163 12.89 -6.63 9.24
CA ALA A 163 12.36 -7.79 8.52
C ALA A 163 13.24 -8.07 7.31
N ASP A 164 13.63 -9.32 7.12
CA ASP A 164 14.41 -9.72 5.95
C ASP A 164 13.51 -10.39 4.91
N PHE A 165 13.26 -9.66 3.82
CA PHE A 165 12.47 -10.11 2.69
C PHE A 165 13.34 -10.63 1.52
N THR A 166 14.67 -10.63 1.64
CA THR A 166 15.59 -10.84 0.51
C THR A 166 15.37 -12.16 -0.24
N ASN A 167 14.83 -13.17 0.43
CA ASN A 167 14.62 -14.49 -0.16
C ASN A 167 13.25 -14.69 -0.83
N TRP A 168 12.50 -13.62 -1.09
CA TRP A 168 11.19 -13.69 -1.75
C TRP A 168 11.29 -13.38 -3.25
N PRO A 169 10.51 -14.04 -4.13
CA PRO A 169 9.40 -14.97 -3.85
C PRO A 169 9.78 -16.45 -3.72
N GLN A 170 11.08 -16.81 -3.75
CA GLN A 170 11.52 -18.21 -3.86
C GLN A 170 11.24 -19.06 -2.61
N VAL A 171 11.05 -18.42 -1.45
CA VAL A 171 10.63 -19.09 -0.21
C VAL A 171 9.22 -19.68 -0.40
N GLN A 172 9.03 -20.93 0.02
CA GLN A 172 7.75 -21.65 -0.12
C GLN A 172 6.96 -21.68 1.19
N GLY A 173 5.63 -21.82 1.08
CA GLY A 173 4.73 -21.93 2.24
C GLY A 173 4.37 -20.59 2.88
N ALA A 174 3.52 -20.67 3.91
CA ALA A 174 3.17 -19.54 4.74
C ALA A 174 4.31 -19.21 5.72
N HIS A 175 4.53 -17.92 5.97
CA HIS A 175 5.54 -17.42 6.90
C HIS A 175 4.94 -16.41 7.86
N ASN A 176 5.48 -16.42 9.08
CA ASN A 176 5.13 -15.49 10.14
C ASN A 176 6.40 -15.15 10.91
N HIS A 177 6.73 -13.87 10.97
CA HIS A 177 7.94 -13.39 11.60
C HIS A 177 7.63 -12.24 12.53
N SER A 178 8.19 -12.31 13.73
CA SER A 178 8.19 -11.20 14.68
C SER A 178 9.38 -10.29 14.40
N VAL A 179 9.19 -8.99 14.64
CA VAL A 179 10.18 -7.94 14.45
C VAL A 179 10.46 -7.24 15.78
N GLY A 180 9.41 -6.75 16.44
CA GLY A 180 9.45 -6.17 17.78
C GLY A 180 8.67 -7.05 18.77
N PHE A 181 9.07 -7.05 20.04
CA PHE A 181 8.49 -7.92 21.07
C PHE A 181 8.18 -7.18 22.37
N ASP A 182 7.09 -7.59 23.02
CA ASP A 182 6.69 -7.23 24.38
C ASP A 182 6.70 -5.71 24.65
N GLU A 183 6.29 -4.93 23.66
CA GLU A 183 6.12 -3.48 23.80
C GLU A 183 4.88 -3.18 24.63
N GLU A 184 4.92 -2.10 25.43
CA GLU A 184 3.71 -1.56 26.05
C GLU A 184 2.78 -1.02 24.96
N CYS A 185 1.59 -1.61 24.85
CA CYS A 185 0.60 -1.15 23.89
C CYS A 185 0.08 0.25 24.25
N ALA A 186 -0.16 1.05 23.22
CA ALA A 186 -1.01 2.23 23.28
C ALA A 186 -2.20 2.06 22.34
N GLU A 187 -3.27 2.83 22.55
CA GLU A 187 -4.44 2.85 21.64
C GLU A 187 -4.06 3.17 20.20
N GLU A 188 -2.96 3.90 20.00
CA GLU A 188 -2.39 4.17 18.69
C GLU A 188 -0.89 3.84 18.70
N MET A 189 -0.47 2.96 17.80
CA MET A 189 0.92 2.56 17.63
C MET A 189 1.37 2.90 16.22
N THR A 190 2.42 3.71 16.10
CA THR A 190 2.93 4.18 14.81
C THR A 190 4.35 3.67 14.57
N TYR A 191 4.58 3.13 13.37
CA TYR A 191 5.89 2.63 12.94
C TYR A 191 6.29 3.23 11.60
N ARG A 192 7.59 3.32 11.33
CA ARG A 192 8.18 3.59 10.02
C ARG A 192 8.96 2.39 9.55
N THR A 193 8.79 2.06 8.28
CA THR A 193 9.50 1.00 7.59
C THR A 193 10.25 1.57 6.39
N SER A 194 11.49 1.16 6.21
CA SER A 194 12.33 1.56 5.07
C SER A 194 13.35 0.46 4.75
N LEU A 195 13.91 0.44 3.54
CA LEU A 195 15.02 -0.45 3.25
C LEU A 195 16.31 0.04 3.90
N ARG A 196 17.20 -0.89 4.28
CA ARG A 196 18.55 -0.57 4.79
C ARG A 196 19.56 -0.34 3.66
N GLU A 197 19.35 -0.98 2.53
CA GLU A 197 20.21 -0.91 1.35
C GLU A 197 19.35 -0.78 0.09
N GLU A 198 19.99 -0.59 -1.08
CA GLU A 198 19.28 -0.49 -2.35
C GLU A 198 18.52 -1.79 -2.69
N GLY A 199 17.22 -1.64 -2.94
CA GLY A 199 16.34 -2.72 -3.32
C GLY A 199 14.91 -2.24 -3.49
N GLU A 200 14.02 -3.18 -3.70
CA GLU A 200 12.58 -2.94 -3.81
C GLU A 200 11.84 -4.10 -3.19
N VAL A 201 10.83 -3.79 -2.37
CA VAL A 201 9.92 -4.75 -1.76
C VAL A 201 8.50 -4.33 -2.11
N ALA A 202 7.75 -5.23 -2.76
CA ALA A 202 6.33 -5.04 -3.02
C ALA A 202 5.55 -6.24 -2.49
N MET A 203 4.64 -6.01 -1.54
CA MET A 203 3.78 -7.05 -0.96
C MET A 203 2.36 -6.51 -0.78
N VAL A 204 1.38 -7.26 -1.29
CA VAL A 204 -0.04 -6.94 -1.07
C VAL A 204 -0.39 -7.11 0.40
N GLN A 205 -1.06 -6.13 0.98
CA GLN A 205 -1.50 -6.17 2.37
C GLN A 205 -3.02 -6.31 2.47
N ASN A 206 -3.45 -7.25 3.30
CA ASN A 206 -4.86 -7.60 3.52
C ASN A 206 -5.07 -8.08 4.96
N GLU A 207 -6.20 -8.72 5.25
CA GLU A 207 -6.59 -9.17 6.60
C GLU A 207 -5.69 -10.29 7.16
N GLU A 208 -4.85 -10.92 6.35
CA GLU A 208 -3.98 -12.04 6.74
C GLU A 208 -2.51 -11.88 6.25
N THR A 209 -2.24 -10.89 5.41
CA THR A 209 -0.94 -10.65 4.75
C THR A 209 -0.45 -9.25 5.04
N GLY A 210 0.85 -9.10 5.32
CA GLY A 210 1.49 -7.80 5.54
C GLY A 210 1.93 -7.60 6.97
N TRP A 211 2.03 -6.33 7.38
CA TRP A 211 2.39 -5.94 8.73
C TRP A 211 1.21 -6.15 9.68
N PHE A 212 1.50 -6.59 10.90
CA PHE A 212 0.50 -6.73 11.95
C PHE A 212 1.06 -6.34 13.31
N ILE A 213 0.14 -5.99 14.22
CA ILE A 213 0.39 -6.03 15.66
C ILE A 213 -0.40 -7.20 16.26
N GLU A 214 0.27 -8.07 17.00
CA GLU A 214 -0.37 -9.03 17.89
C GLU A 214 -0.40 -8.44 19.30
N TYR A 215 -1.57 -8.40 19.93
CA TYR A 215 -1.69 -7.90 21.29
C TYR A 215 -2.39 -8.88 22.24
N THR A 216 -2.12 -8.72 23.52
CA THR A 216 -2.84 -9.39 24.62
C THR A 216 -3.33 -8.38 25.65
N CYS A 217 -4.44 -8.71 26.30
CA CYS A 217 -4.88 -8.12 27.57
C CYS A 217 -4.67 -9.11 28.74
#